data_AF-A0A836IL22-F1
#
_entry.id   AF-A0A836IL22-F1
#
_cell.length_a   1.000
_cell.length_b   1.000
_cell.length_c   1.000
_cell.angle_alpha   90.00
_cell.angle_beta   90.00
_cell.angle_gamma   90.00
#
_symmetry.space_group_name_H-M   'P 1'
#
loop_
_entity.id
_entity.type
_entity.pdbx_description
1 polymer ?
#
loop_
_entity_poly.entity_id
_entity_poly.type
_entity_poly.pdbx_seq_one_letter_code
_entity_poly.pdbx_strand_id
1 'polypeptide(L)'
;MSSAPGVNTALLNFCAQLQDGRNRPTNGQSPSGLALSGAPEAGERQTSTSAAACASTSATVPSTSAENPPRPATDYEWLRSALASVEAPEKRVKQLLFHVENRTADGTPGSLTQEDQLEALAELADMVEDVNWAAEFSLMEGPQRLLQVLHRESAAHPLLPTSGGDANPRLGAPEGTDAGNKEVPPTSTTDACVSSAAVPIFTQLAMVIAHSAQLNEPVQRAYESAHWQSIVLPLLGDSIKAIETLLHLGDDHHALAAQCGESAEVASVTEQATLLMRLLAALLHACSCLCRDYAPNTIVFLQSNGLAVVADALNLTRRLSESMVANESTSESGPASVTIIASREALEKGSDDTSSAALLAAARKVTARALFFVAYLASTGVSSEGIIHIACLHTESESSDEMVQKAAARALAELLAKSPKAMKDAVHKYMPRRLKEWRTGLQCTEDGDPEEDERRHFIDTLDRFS
;
A
#
# COMPACT_ATOMS: atom_id res chain seq x y z
N MET A 1 -16.01 21.91 13.68
CA MET A 1 -16.00 22.33 15.11
C MET A 1 -15.76 23.84 15.20
N SER A 2 -15.98 24.48 16.35
CA SER A 2 -15.68 25.91 16.51
C SER A 2 -14.17 26.16 16.54
N SER A 3 -13.73 27.32 16.06
CA SER A 3 -12.33 27.77 16.21
C SER A 3 -11.98 28.19 17.66
N ALA A 4 -12.96 28.32 18.54
CA ALA A 4 -12.77 28.61 19.96
C ALA A 4 -12.68 27.30 20.77
N PRO A 5 -11.52 26.95 21.39
CA PRO A 5 -11.36 25.69 22.12
C PRO A 5 -12.38 25.52 23.26
N GLY A 6 -12.63 26.59 24.03
CA GLY A 6 -13.59 26.56 25.13
C GLY A 6 -15.03 26.29 24.71
N VAL A 7 -15.43 26.65 23.48
CA VAL A 7 -16.77 26.31 22.95
C VAL A 7 -16.86 24.81 22.70
N ASN A 8 -15.82 24.21 22.11
CA ASN A 8 -15.77 22.76 21.88
C ASN A 8 -15.76 21.98 23.21
N THR A 9 -14.96 22.41 24.20
CA THR A 9 -14.94 21.80 25.55
C THR A 9 -16.30 21.92 26.25
N ALA A 10 -16.97 23.07 26.16
CA ALA A 10 -18.32 23.24 26.72
C ALA A 10 -19.35 22.32 26.04
N LEU A 11 -19.25 22.15 24.72
CA LEU A 11 -20.15 21.30 23.94
C LEU A 11 -19.96 19.81 24.27
N LEU A 12 -18.70 19.36 24.41
CA LEU A 12 -18.37 18.00 24.85
C LEU A 12 -18.86 17.71 26.28
N ASN A 13 -18.63 18.65 27.22
CA ASN A 13 -19.14 18.52 28.59
C ASN A 13 -20.68 18.48 28.65
N PHE A 14 -21.36 19.25 27.79
CA PHE A 14 -22.81 19.21 27.68
C PHE A 14 -23.32 17.88 27.11
N CYS A 15 -22.65 17.32 26.09
CA CYS A 15 -22.94 16.00 25.56
C CYS A 15 -22.78 14.89 26.62
N ALA A 16 -21.71 14.93 27.43
CA ALA A 16 -21.51 14.00 28.55
C ALA A 16 -22.65 14.10 29.59
N GLN A 17 -23.00 15.32 30.01
CA GLN A 17 -24.11 15.54 30.96
C GLN A 17 -25.48 15.06 30.46
N LEU A 18 -25.72 15.10 29.14
CA LEU A 18 -26.93 14.53 28.54
C LEU A 18 -26.94 12.99 28.55
N GLN A 19 -25.77 12.35 28.46
CA GLN A 19 -25.65 10.88 28.56
C GLN A 19 -25.84 10.39 30.00
N ASP A 20 -25.32 11.12 30.99
CA ASP A 20 -25.47 10.80 32.42
C ASP A 20 -26.89 11.06 32.98
N GLY A 21 -27.73 11.81 32.25
CA GLY A 21 -29.02 12.31 32.72
C GLY A 21 -30.12 11.29 33.05
N ARG A 22 -29.87 9.98 32.93
CA ARG A 22 -30.91 8.94 33.10
C ARG A 22 -31.08 8.41 34.53
N ASN A 23 -30.16 8.70 35.47
CA ASN A 23 -30.24 8.24 36.87
C ASN A 23 -30.12 9.40 37.87
N ARG A 24 -31.26 9.99 38.26
CA ARG A 24 -31.32 11.00 39.33
C ARG A 24 -31.92 10.39 40.62
N PRO A 25 -31.11 10.05 41.64
CA PRO A 25 -31.64 9.74 42.97
C PRO A 25 -32.11 11.03 43.66
N THR A 26 -33.26 10.98 44.32
CA THR A 26 -33.84 12.11 45.06
C THR A 26 -33.37 12.16 46.51
N ASN A 27 -32.91 13.34 46.94
CA ASN A 27 -32.87 13.84 48.31
C ASN A 27 -32.19 13.01 49.43
N GLY A 28 -30.96 13.41 49.76
CA GLY A 28 -30.73 14.23 50.95
C GLY A 28 -30.65 13.56 52.32
N GLN A 29 -29.42 13.49 52.86
CA GLN A 29 -29.12 13.81 54.26
C GLN A 29 -27.62 14.05 54.47
N SER A 30 -27.29 14.97 55.37
CA SER A 30 -26.00 15.11 56.05
C SER A 30 -26.31 15.07 57.56
N PRO A 31 -25.45 14.51 58.43
CA PRO A 31 -24.36 15.35 58.95
C PRO A 31 -23.03 14.66 59.33
N SER A 32 -21.96 15.47 59.27
CA SER A 32 -20.82 15.59 60.20
C SER A 32 -20.30 14.43 61.08
N GLY A 33 -18.96 14.26 61.08
CA GLY A 33 -18.19 14.31 62.35
C GLY A 33 -16.96 13.40 62.53
N LEU A 34 -15.77 14.01 62.58
CA LEU A 34 -14.57 13.66 63.42
C LEU A 34 -13.88 12.27 63.24
N ALA A 35 -12.59 12.04 63.54
CA ALA A 35 -11.36 12.86 63.66
C ALA A 35 -10.14 11.93 63.91
N LEU A 36 -8.89 12.44 63.70
CA LEU A 36 -7.59 11.87 64.20
C LEU A 36 -7.19 10.47 63.65
N SER A 37 -5.93 10.03 63.53
CA SER A 37 -4.56 10.60 63.58
C SER A 37 -3.65 9.66 62.74
N GLY A 38 -2.39 9.93 62.36
CA GLY A 38 -1.45 11.04 62.61
C GLY A 38 -0.10 10.78 61.89
N ALA A 39 0.93 11.59 62.15
CA ALA A 39 2.32 11.40 61.69
C ALA A 39 3.26 11.05 62.89
N PRO A 40 4.59 10.79 62.76
CA PRO A 40 5.56 11.85 62.38
C PRO A 40 6.87 11.44 61.63
N GLU A 41 7.50 12.45 60.98
CA GLU A 41 8.96 12.75 60.86
C GLU A 41 9.97 11.76 60.21
N ALA A 42 11.13 12.17 59.66
CA ALA A 42 11.84 13.47 59.56
C ALA A 42 12.47 13.65 58.14
N GLY A 43 12.65 14.84 57.55
CA GLY A 43 13.80 15.76 57.72
C GLY A 43 14.67 15.77 56.42
N GLU A 44 15.31 16.84 55.90
CA GLU A 44 15.53 18.24 56.33
C GLU A 44 15.77 19.19 55.12
N ARG A 45 15.53 20.51 55.33
CA ARG A 45 16.18 21.73 54.75
C ARG A 45 16.31 21.89 53.20
N GLN A 46 15.63 22.87 52.57
CA GLN A 46 15.81 24.35 52.61
C GLN A 46 17.00 24.92 51.80
N THR A 47 16.67 25.74 50.78
CA THR A 47 17.12 27.15 50.67
C THR A 47 16.10 27.94 49.86
N SER A 48 15.87 29.21 50.22
CA SER A 48 14.82 30.08 49.64
C SER A 48 15.41 31.34 49.02
N THR A 49 14.77 31.86 47.97
CA THR A 49 14.78 33.30 47.59
C THR A 49 13.37 33.71 47.12
N SER A 50 13.07 35.02 47.18
CA SER A 50 11.70 35.53 47.40
C SER A 50 11.29 36.67 46.44
N ALA A 51 10.02 37.10 46.56
CA ALA A 51 9.35 38.26 45.97
C ALA A 51 8.96 38.14 44.47
N ALA A 52 7.74 38.48 44.05
CA ALA A 52 6.92 39.59 44.50
C ALA A 52 5.40 39.30 44.51
N ALA A 53 4.64 40.10 45.27
CA ALA A 53 3.19 40.01 45.37
C ALA A 53 2.48 40.95 44.37
N CYS A 54 1.46 40.43 43.68
CA CYS A 54 0.48 41.24 42.95
C CYS A 54 -0.93 40.96 43.48
N ALA A 55 -1.72 42.02 43.61
CA ALA A 55 -2.97 41.99 44.38
C ALA A 55 -4.11 41.25 43.65
N SER A 56 -4.79 40.37 44.38
CA SER A 56 -6.08 39.82 43.97
C SER A 56 -7.17 40.88 44.11
N THR A 57 -7.48 41.59 43.03
CA THR A 57 -8.68 42.41 42.95
C THR A 57 -9.92 41.53 42.87
N SER A 58 -10.69 41.46 43.96
CA SER A 58 -11.99 40.79 43.98
C SER A 58 -12.96 41.46 42.99
N ALA A 59 -13.08 40.89 41.80
CA ALA A 59 -14.10 41.30 40.84
C ALA A 59 -15.48 40.80 41.30
N THR A 60 -16.33 41.73 41.72
CA THR A 60 -17.73 41.45 42.09
C THR A 60 -18.48 40.92 40.87
N VAL A 61 -18.78 39.61 40.85
CA VAL A 61 -19.60 39.01 39.79
C VAL A 61 -21.05 39.50 39.94
N PRO A 62 -21.64 40.17 38.94
CA PRO A 62 -23.05 40.49 38.97
C PRO A 62 -23.86 39.21 38.72
N SER A 63 -24.40 38.63 39.78
CA SER A 63 -25.33 37.49 39.71
C SER A 63 -26.71 37.94 39.20
N THR A 64 -26.79 38.36 37.93
CA THR A 64 -28.05 38.47 37.20
C THR A 64 -28.32 37.17 36.47
N SER A 65 -28.89 36.19 37.19
CA SER A 65 -29.48 34.99 36.62
C SER A 65 -30.74 35.36 35.83
N ALA A 66 -30.54 35.91 34.63
CA ALA A 66 -31.57 35.98 33.63
C ALA A 66 -31.85 34.56 33.15
N GLU A 67 -32.96 33.98 33.62
CA GLU A 67 -33.49 32.71 33.10
C GLU A 67 -33.90 32.92 31.64
N ASN A 68 -32.95 32.73 30.73
CA ASN A 68 -33.27 32.59 29.32
C ASN A 68 -34.22 31.39 29.19
N PRO A 69 -35.41 31.55 28.57
CA PRO A 69 -36.35 30.46 28.44
C PRO A 69 -35.69 29.30 27.68
N PRO A 70 -35.97 28.03 28.06
CA PRO A 70 -35.39 26.88 27.38
C PRO A 70 -35.75 26.93 25.89
N ARG A 71 -34.74 26.78 25.02
CA ARG A 71 -34.94 26.85 23.57
C ARG A 71 -35.98 25.81 23.12
N PRO A 72 -36.93 26.17 22.25
CA PRO A 72 -37.96 25.24 21.79
C PRO A 72 -37.33 24.07 21.04
N ALA A 73 -37.96 22.89 21.13
CA ALA A 73 -37.42 21.64 20.59
C ALA A 73 -37.23 21.64 19.06
N THR A 74 -37.86 22.59 18.36
CA THR A 74 -37.73 22.90 16.93
C THR A 74 -36.37 23.48 16.56
N ASP A 75 -35.74 24.27 17.46
CA ASP A 75 -34.41 24.86 17.23
C ASP A 75 -33.29 23.81 17.13
N TYR A 76 -33.60 22.56 17.48
CA TYR A 76 -32.73 21.40 17.39
C TYR A 76 -33.09 20.45 16.25
N GLU A 77 -34.12 20.74 15.44
CA GLU A 77 -34.50 19.87 14.31
C GLU A 77 -33.42 19.84 13.23
N TRP A 78 -32.82 20.98 12.89
CA TRP A 78 -31.66 21.00 11.98
C TRP A 78 -30.49 20.18 12.54
N LEU A 79 -30.29 20.14 13.86
CA LEU A 79 -29.23 19.37 14.49
C LEU A 79 -29.55 17.87 14.49
N ARG A 80 -30.81 17.47 14.72
CA ARG A 80 -31.24 16.07 14.56
C ARG A 80 -31.14 15.62 13.10
N SER A 81 -31.57 16.46 12.15
CA SER A 81 -31.44 16.18 10.73
C SER A 81 -29.97 16.14 10.28
N ALA A 82 -29.11 17.00 10.80
CA ALA A 82 -27.67 16.95 10.56
C ALA A 82 -27.03 15.68 11.17
N LEU A 83 -27.38 15.31 12.40
CA LEU A 83 -26.90 14.07 13.04
C LEU A 83 -27.49 12.80 12.43
N ALA A 84 -28.63 12.87 11.75
CA ALA A 84 -29.19 11.78 10.95
C ALA A 84 -28.65 11.75 9.51
N SER A 85 -28.20 12.89 8.99
CA SER A 85 -27.54 13.07 7.68
C SER A 85 -26.04 12.78 7.73
N VAL A 86 -25.41 12.87 8.89
CA VAL A 86 -24.14 12.19 9.17
C VAL A 86 -24.51 10.72 9.31
N GLU A 87 -24.40 9.99 8.19
CA GLU A 87 -24.52 8.55 8.22
C GLU A 87 -23.51 8.01 9.24
N ALA A 88 -24.01 7.26 10.23
CA ALA A 88 -23.15 6.75 11.29
C ALA A 88 -22.06 5.88 10.66
N PRO A 89 -20.75 6.20 10.86
CA PRO A 89 -19.67 5.56 10.11
C PRO A 89 -19.71 4.02 10.13
N GLU A 90 -20.00 3.46 11.30
CA GLU A 90 -20.34 2.06 11.56
C GLU A 90 -21.27 1.44 10.50
N LYS A 91 -22.38 2.13 10.16
CA LYS A 91 -23.41 1.62 9.24
C LYS A 91 -22.92 1.57 7.81
N ARG A 92 -22.26 2.63 7.34
CA ARG A 92 -21.78 2.70 5.95
C ARG A 92 -20.66 1.69 5.72
N VAL A 93 -19.68 1.64 6.64
CA VAL A 93 -18.61 0.63 6.64
C VAL A 93 -19.18 -0.79 6.65
N LYS A 94 -20.18 -1.06 7.50
CA LYS A 94 -20.84 -2.37 7.57
C LYS A 94 -21.59 -2.73 6.28
N GLN A 95 -22.28 -1.76 5.66
CA GLN A 95 -22.94 -1.95 4.37
C GLN A 95 -21.92 -2.30 3.26
N LEU A 96 -20.86 -1.49 3.14
CA LEU A 96 -19.80 -1.71 2.15
C LEU A 96 -19.14 -3.07 2.35
N LEU A 97 -18.81 -3.47 3.59
CA LEU A 97 -18.27 -4.79 3.89
C LEU A 97 -19.22 -5.94 3.50
N PHE A 98 -20.55 -5.78 3.62
CA PHE A 98 -21.48 -6.78 3.10
C PHE A 98 -21.48 -6.83 1.57
N HIS A 99 -21.43 -5.67 0.89
CA HIS A 99 -21.35 -5.63 -0.57
C HIS A 99 -20.06 -6.33 -1.06
N VAL A 100 -18.91 -6.03 -0.44
CA VAL A 100 -17.61 -6.67 -0.73
C VAL A 100 -17.66 -8.19 -0.56
N GLU A 101 -18.40 -8.70 0.41
CA GLU A 101 -18.58 -10.14 0.65
C GLU A 101 -19.53 -10.85 -0.33
N ASN A 102 -20.23 -10.10 -1.20
CA ASN A 102 -21.41 -10.54 -1.98
C ASN A 102 -22.58 -11.00 -1.08
N ARG A 103 -22.87 -10.19 -0.05
CA ARG A 103 -23.99 -10.38 0.89
C ARG A 103 -24.95 -9.21 0.87
N THR A 104 -26.23 -9.50 1.12
CA THR A 104 -27.26 -8.49 1.39
C THR A 104 -27.06 -7.89 2.80
N ALA A 105 -27.78 -6.80 3.10
CA ALA A 105 -27.80 -6.21 4.44
C ALA A 105 -28.31 -7.17 5.54
N ASP A 106 -29.11 -8.17 5.16
CA ASP A 106 -29.60 -9.24 6.05
C ASP A 106 -28.60 -10.41 6.18
N GLY A 107 -27.43 -10.32 5.54
CA GLY A 107 -26.36 -11.34 5.57
C GLY A 107 -26.58 -12.54 4.65
N THR A 108 -27.65 -12.55 3.84
CA THR A 108 -27.88 -13.61 2.85
C THR A 108 -26.97 -13.43 1.62
N PRO A 109 -26.54 -14.51 0.94
CA PRO A 109 -25.81 -14.38 -0.32
C PRO A 109 -26.65 -13.60 -1.35
N GLY A 110 -26.06 -12.55 -1.91
CA GLY A 110 -26.71 -11.69 -2.91
C GLY A 110 -25.94 -11.73 -4.22
N SER A 111 -26.66 -11.75 -5.35
CA SER A 111 -26.06 -11.58 -6.68
C SER A 111 -25.83 -10.08 -6.94
N LEU A 112 -24.88 -9.48 -6.22
CA LEU A 112 -24.30 -8.19 -6.60
C LEU A 112 -23.56 -8.36 -7.92
N THR A 113 -23.57 -7.34 -8.77
CA THR A 113 -22.75 -7.35 -9.97
C THR A 113 -21.30 -7.09 -9.61
N GLN A 114 -20.39 -7.46 -10.51
CA GLN A 114 -18.97 -7.19 -10.32
C GLN A 114 -18.66 -5.68 -10.26
N GLU A 115 -19.49 -4.88 -10.95
CA GLU A 115 -19.39 -3.42 -10.97
C GLU A 115 -19.80 -2.83 -9.61
N ASP A 116 -20.92 -3.26 -9.03
CA ASP A 116 -21.35 -2.85 -7.68
C ASP A 116 -20.28 -3.20 -6.61
N GLN A 117 -19.64 -4.37 -6.74
CA GLN A 117 -18.60 -4.82 -5.82
C GLN A 117 -17.33 -3.97 -5.96
N LEU A 118 -16.96 -3.56 -7.17
CA LEU A 118 -15.83 -2.67 -7.43
C LEU A 118 -16.08 -1.23 -6.96
N GLU A 119 -17.30 -0.71 -7.15
CA GLU A 119 -17.72 0.59 -6.61
C GLU A 119 -17.66 0.58 -5.07
N ALA A 120 -18.22 -0.45 -4.43
CA ALA A 120 -18.16 -0.59 -2.97
C ALA A 120 -16.72 -0.73 -2.43
N LEU A 121 -15.83 -1.40 -3.16
CA LEU A 121 -14.40 -1.48 -2.79
C LEU A 121 -13.68 -0.14 -2.95
N ALA A 122 -13.94 0.60 -4.03
CA ALA A 122 -13.33 1.91 -4.27
C ALA A 122 -13.78 2.93 -3.22
N GLU A 123 -15.09 3.01 -2.94
CA GLU A 123 -15.62 3.88 -1.89
C GLU A 123 -15.05 3.51 -0.51
N LEU A 124 -14.96 2.21 -0.19
CA LEU A 124 -14.36 1.77 1.06
C LEU A 124 -12.87 2.15 1.14
N ALA A 125 -12.12 2.07 0.03
CA ALA A 125 -10.71 2.45 -0.02
C ALA A 125 -10.51 3.95 0.22
N ASP A 126 -11.33 4.81 -0.38
CA ASP A 126 -11.31 6.26 -0.18
C ASP A 126 -11.68 6.62 1.28
N MET A 127 -12.70 5.95 1.85
CA MET A 127 -13.16 6.21 3.22
C MET A 127 -12.12 5.84 4.27
N VAL A 128 -11.44 4.70 4.14
CA VAL A 128 -10.45 4.24 5.14
C VAL A 128 -9.10 4.95 5.03
N GLU A 129 -8.94 5.97 4.17
CA GLU A 129 -7.85 6.94 4.29
C GLU A 129 -7.97 7.81 5.56
N ASP A 130 -9.20 8.06 6.04
CA ASP A 130 -9.42 8.76 7.30
C ASP A 130 -9.32 7.79 8.49
N VAL A 131 -8.51 8.18 9.48
CA VAL A 131 -8.15 7.35 10.65
C VAL A 131 -9.38 6.92 11.46
N ASN A 132 -10.45 7.72 11.52
CA ASN A 132 -11.66 7.38 12.26
C ASN A 132 -12.46 6.29 11.53
N TRP A 133 -12.58 6.42 10.20
CA TRP A 133 -13.25 5.42 9.35
C TRP A 133 -12.46 4.10 9.30
N ALA A 134 -11.13 4.17 9.27
CA ALA A 134 -10.26 3.00 9.40
C ALA A 134 -10.39 2.30 10.77
N ALA A 135 -10.60 3.06 11.85
CA ALA A 135 -10.89 2.49 13.17
C ALA A 135 -12.24 1.75 13.21
N GLU A 136 -13.30 2.34 12.66
CA GLU A 136 -14.62 1.70 12.53
C GLU A 136 -14.58 0.46 11.64
N PHE A 137 -13.81 0.50 10.54
CA PHE A 137 -13.49 -0.67 9.72
C PHE A 137 -12.82 -1.78 10.52
N SER A 138 -11.86 -1.46 11.40
CA SER A 138 -11.26 -2.45 12.30
C SER A 138 -12.25 -3.00 13.34
N LEU A 139 -13.18 -2.19 13.85
CA LEU A 139 -14.20 -2.62 14.81
C LEU A 139 -15.23 -3.57 14.18
N MET A 140 -15.46 -3.47 12.86
CA MET A 140 -16.37 -4.32 12.09
C MET A 140 -15.71 -5.60 11.52
N GLU A 141 -14.56 -6.01 12.09
CA GLU A 141 -13.71 -7.12 11.61
C GLU A 141 -13.27 -6.96 10.15
N GLY A 142 -13.19 -5.71 9.66
CA GLY A 142 -12.84 -5.38 8.28
C GLY A 142 -11.57 -6.07 7.78
N PRO A 143 -10.43 -6.02 8.50
CA PRO A 143 -9.20 -6.71 8.12
C PRO A 143 -9.37 -8.22 7.88
N GLN A 144 -10.08 -8.91 8.78
CA GLN A 144 -10.33 -10.35 8.69
C GLN A 144 -11.24 -10.67 7.50
N ARG A 145 -12.33 -9.92 7.35
CA ARG A 145 -13.33 -10.13 6.29
C ARG A 145 -12.76 -9.84 4.91
N LEU A 146 -11.98 -8.76 4.77
CA LEU A 146 -11.31 -8.38 3.54
C LEU A 146 -10.27 -9.43 3.10
N LEU A 147 -9.50 -9.97 4.04
CA LEU A 147 -8.56 -11.07 3.76
C LEU A 147 -9.28 -12.38 3.41
N GLN A 148 -10.42 -12.69 4.03
CA GLN A 148 -11.25 -13.84 3.65
C GLN A 148 -11.79 -13.71 2.22
N VAL A 149 -12.25 -12.53 1.81
CA VAL A 149 -12.66 -12.25 0.43
C VAL A 149 -11.46 -12.39 -0.50
N LEU A 150 -10.32 -11.74 -0.21
CA LEU A 150 -9.11 -11.85 -1.04
C LEU A 150 -8.65 -13.30 -1.23
N HIS A 151 -8.66 -14.10 -0.15
CA HIS A 151 -8.33 -15.52 -0.22
C HIS A 151 -9.35 -16.32 -1.06
N ARG A 152 -10.65 -16.11 -0.84
CA ARG A 152 -11.74 -16.75 -1.63
C ARG A 152 -11.64 -16.43 -3.11
N GLU A 153 -11.50 -15.15 -3.46
CA GLU A 153 -11.40 -14.72 -4.85
C GLU A 153 -10.11 -15.22 -5.50
N SER A 154 -8.97 -15.24 -4.79
CA SER A 154 -7.71 -15.78 -5.33
C SER A 154 -7.75 -17.30 -5.58
N ALA A 155 -8.52 -18.04 -4.77
CA ALA A 155 -8.73 -19.47 -4.98
C ALA A 155 -9.73 -19.77 -6.12
N ALA A 156 -10.73 -18.91 -6.32
CA ALA A 156 -11.68 -19.01 -7.43
C ALA A 156 -11.11 -18.55 -8.79
N HIS A 157 -10.22 -17.55 -8.74
CA HIS A 157 -9.63 -16.88 -9.89
C HIS A 157 -8.09 -16.84 -9.77
N PRO A 158 -7.40 -17.99 -9.86
CA PRO A 158 -5.95 -18.04 -9.74
C PRO A 158 -5.28 -17.26 -10.88
N LEU A 159 -4.24 -16.47 -10.53
CA LEU A 159 -3.48 -15.67 -11.50
C LEU A 159 -2.58 -16.50 -12.41
N LEU A 160 -2.25 -17.72 -11.98
CA LEU A 160 -1.51 -18.70 -12.77
C LEU A 160 -2.44 -19.85 -13.12
N PRO A 161 -2.34 -20.43 -14.34
CA PRO A 161 -2.96 -21.71 -14.60
C PRO A 161 -2.39 -22.75 -13.63
N THR A 162 -3.28 -23.46 -12.92
CA THR A 162 -2.89 -24.67 -12.21
C THR A 162 -2.52 -25.73 -13.23
N SER A 163 -1.25 -25.74 -13.64
CA SER A 163 -0.67 -26.82 -14.42
C SER A 163 -0.98 -28.15 -13.73
N GLY A 164 -1.77 -28.99 -14.39
CA GLY A 164 -2.35 -30.21 -13.82
C GLY A 164 -1.31 -31.31 -13.64
N GLY A 165 -0.37 -31.11 -12.71
CA GLY A 165 0.60 -32.10 -12.25
C GLY A 165 0.14 -32.76 -10.96
N ASP A 166 0.34 -34.08 -10.88
CA ASP A 166 0.24 -34.91 -9.67
C ASP A 166 -1.14 -35.15 -9.03
N ALA A 167 -2.20 -35.19 -9.85
CA ALA A 167 -3.36 -36.03 -9.56
C ALA A 167 -3.04 -37.52 -9.86
N ASN A 168 -2.19 -38.15 -9.03
CA ASN A 168 -1.85 -39.57 -9.15
C ASN A 168 -2.71 -40.46 -8.22
N PRO A 169 -3.73 -41.17 -8.76
CA PRO A 169 -4.18 -42.39 -8.11
C PRO A 169 -4.52 -43.49 -9.13
N ARG A 170 -3.55 -44.33 -9.52
CA ARG A 170 -3.86 -45.68 -10.05
C ARG A 170 -3.05 -46.80 -9.42
N LEU A 171 -3.61 -47.26 -8.30
CA LEU A 171 -3.50 -48.65 -7.86
C LEU A 171 -4.01 -49.60 -8.97
N GLY A 172 -3.20 -50.57 -9.37
CA GLY A 172 -3.64 -51.95 -9.64
C GLY A 172 -4.32 -52.35 -10.97
N ALA A 173 -3.61 -53.21 -11.70
CA ALA A 173 -4.12 -54.34 -12.52
C ALA A 173 -4.73 -54.03 -13.92
N PRO A 174 -4.90 -55.07 -14.78
CA PRO A 174 -3.78 -55.80 -15.39
C PRO A 174 -3.89 -55.88 -16.94
N GLU A 175 -2.97 -56.62 -17.57
CA GLU A 175 -2.82 -56.76 -19.03
C GLU A 175 -4.10 -57.14 -19.79
N GLY A 176 -4.30 -56.46 -20.92
CA GLY A 176 -5.29 -56.80 -21.94
C GLY A 176 -4.85 -56.27 -23.29
N THR A 177 -4.30 -57.15 -24.13
CA THR A 177 -3.98 -56.85 -25.53
C THR A 177 -5.24 -56.57 -26.34
N ASP A 178 -5.31 -55.41 -26.99
CA ASP A 178 -5.88 -55.35 -28.32
C ASP A 178 -5.29 -54.20 -29.14
N ALA A 179 -5.19 -54.38 -30.45
CA ALA A 179 -4.54 -53.45 -31.38
C ALA A 179 -5.57 -52.79 -32.29
N GLY A 180 -5.77 -51.48 -32.15
CA GLY A 180 -6.69 -50.72 -32.99
C GLY A 180 -6.45 -49.21 -32.91
N ASN A 181 -6.30 -48.59 -34.09
CA ASN A 181 -6.17 -47.16 -34.36
C ASN A 181 -6.57 -46.21 -33.22
N LYS A 182 -5.59 -45.51 -32.65
CA LYS A 182 -5.84 -44.22 -31.99
C LYS A 182 -5.62 -43.10 -32.98
N GLU A 183 -6.70 -42.45 -33.37
CA GLU A 183 -6.63 -41.07 -33.85
C GLU A 183 -5.94 -40.21 -32.79
N VAL A 184 -4.99 -39.38 -33.22
CA VAL A 184 -4.39 -38.37 -32.36
C VAL A 184 -5.49 -37.33 -32.12
N PRO A 185 -5.98 -37.14 -30.88
CA PRO A 185 -6.90 -36.04 -30.61
C PRO A 185 -6.16 -34.74 -30.92
N PRO A 186 -6.83 -33.72 -31.50
CA PRO A 186 -6.19 -32.43 -31.70
C PRO A 186 -5.67 -31.95 -30.36
N THR A 187 -4.39 -31.61 -30.30
CA THR A 187 -3.79 -30.90 -29.17
C THR A 187 -4.50 -29.56 -29.06
N SER A 188 -5.54 -29.50 -28.23
CA SER A 188 -6.15 -28.25 -27.83
C SER A 188 -5.07 -27.45 -27.14
N THR A 189 -4.57 -26.41 -27.81
CA THR A 189 -3.89 -25.28 -27.18
C THR A 189 -4.86 -24.77 -26.13
N THR A 190 -4.65 -25.19 -24.89
CA THR A 190 -5.37 -24.63 -23.75
C THR A 190 -4.77 -23.25 -23.54
N ASP A 191 -5.36 -22.26 -24.19
CA ASP A 191 -5.07 -20.85 -23.93
C ASP A 191 -5.36 -20.58 -22.45
N ALA A 192 -4.29 -20.66 -21.68
CA ALA A 192 -4.26 -20.45 -20.25
C ALA A 192 -4.35 -18.95 -19.94
N CYS A 193 -5.37 -18.30 -20.50
CA CYS A 193 -5.61 -16.88 -20.31
C CYS A 193 -5.93 -16.63 -18.84
N VAL A 194 -5.07 -15.84 -18.19
CA VAL A 194 -5.26 -15.38 -16.81
C VAL A 194 -6.64 -14.73 -16.69
N SER A 195 -7.36 -14.97 -15.59
CA SER A 195 -8.72 -14.44 -15.38
C SER A 195 -8.70 -12.91 -15.20
N SER A 196 -8.58 -12.18 -16.32
CA SER A 196 -8.37 -10.73 -16.36
C SER A 196 -9.44 -9.96 -15.58
N ALA A 197 -10.68 -10.46 -15.62
CA ALA A 197 -11.81 -9.90 -14.89
C ALA A 197 -11.58 -9.78 -13.36
N ALA A 198 -10.81 -10.67 -12.73
CA ALA A 198 -10.59 -10.63 -11.28
C ALA A 198 -9.51 -9.63 -10.85
N VAL A 199 -8.60 -9.23 -11.75
CA VAL A 199 -7.45 -8.36 -11.44
C VAL A 199 -7.86 -6.98 -10.87
N PRO A 200 -8.91 -6.30 -11.37
CA PRO A 200 -9.44 -5.09 -10.74
C PRO A 200 -9.91 -5.28 -9.29
N ILE A 201 -10.56 -6.41 -8.97
CA ILE A 201 -11.03 -6.71 -7.60
C ILE A 201 -9.83 -6.87 -6.68
N PHE A 202 -8.84 -7.69 -7.06
CA PHE A 202 -7.60 -7.86 -6.28
C PHE A 202 -6.88 -6.52 -6.08
N THR A 203 -6.87 -5.66 -7.11
CA THR A 203 -6.24 -4.34 -7.03
C THR A 203 -6.94 -3.47 -5.99
N GLN A 204 -8.27 -3.39 -6.02
CA GLN A 204 -9.02 -2.58 -5.04
C GLN A 204 -8.97 -3.16 -3.62
N LEU A 205 -9.04 -4.49 -3.46
CA LEU A 205 -8.81 -5.15 -2.16
C LEU A 205 -7.44 -4.76 -1.58
N ALA A 206 -6.38 -4.75 -2.39
CA ALA A 206 -5.05 -4.30 -1.98
C ALA A 206 -5.00 -2.80 -1.63
N MET A 207 -5.76 -1.95 -2.33
CA MET A 207 -5.87 -0.52 -1.99
C MET A 207 -6.57 -0.30 -0.64
N VAL A 208 -7.68 -1.00 -0.35
CA VAL A 208 -8.34 -0.95 0.98
C VAL A 208 -7.36 -1.38 2.09
N ILE A 209 -6.56 -2.44 1.88
CA ILE A 209 -5.51 -2.84 2.83
C ILE A 209 -4.48 -1.71 3.02
N ALA A 210 -3.99 -1.13 1.93
CA ALA A 210 -2.96 -0.09 1.98
C ALA A 210 -3.42 1.17 2.72
N HIS A 211 -4.64 1.65 2.42
CA HIS A 211 -5.20 2.87 3.00
C HIS A 211 -5.56 2.65 4.48
N SER A 212 -6.31 1.57 4.80
CA SER A 212 -6.74 1.30 6.19
C SER A 212 -5.56 1.08 7.14
N ALA A 213 -4.45 0.51 6.67
CA ALA A 213 -3.23 0.29 7.45
C ALA A 213 -2.29 1.52 7.53
N GLN A 214 -2.54 2.60 6.78
CA GLN A 214 -1.61 3.73 6.68
C GLN A 214 -1.52 4.49 8.01
N LEU A 215 -0.39 4.31 8.72
CA LEU A 215 -0.11 4.95 10.03
C LEU A 215 -1.16 4.63 11.11
N ASN A 216 -1.82 3.47 11.01
CA ASN A 216 -2.92 3.06 11.89
C ASN A 216 -2.59 1.74 12.64
N GLU A 217 -1.88 1.87 13.76
CA GLU A 217 -1.39 0.74 14.56
C GLU A 217 -2.49 -0.26 15.00
N PRO A 218 -3.70 0.17 15.45
CA PRO A 218 -4.81 -0.74 15.69
C PRO A 218 -5.19 -1.61 14.48
N VAL A 219 -5.29 -1.01 13.28
CA VAL A 219 -5.63 -1.74 12.04
C VAL A 219 -4.49 -2.68 11.63
N GLN A 220 -3.24 -2.22 11.71
CA GLN A 220 -2.05 -3.03 11.41
C GLN A 220 -1.96 -4.28 12.30
N ARG A 221 -2.28 -4.15 13.60
CA ARG A 221 -2.40 -5.26 14.56
C ARG A 221 -3.55 -6.22 14.22
N ALA A 222 -4.67 -5.70 13.73
CA ALA A 222 -5.79 -6.54 13.30
C ALA A 222 -5.42 -7.38 12.06
N TYR A 223 -4.69 -6.81 11.09
CA TYR A 223 -4.13 -7.55 9.95
C TYR A 223 -3.06 -8.58 10.39
N GLU A 224 -2.17 -8.25 11.33
CA GLU A 224 -1.21 -9.20 11.93
C GLU A 224 -1.91 -10.42 12.52
N SER A 225 -2.94 -10.16 13.33
CA SER A 225 -3.77 -11.17 13.99
C SER A 225 -4.57 -12.01 12.99
N ALA A 226 -4.86 -11.46 11.81
CA ALA A 226 -5.51 -12.14 10.69
C ALA A 226 -4.50 -12.84 9.74
N HIS A 227 -3.21 -12.84 10.07
CA HIS A 227 -2.13 -13.47 9.31
C HIS A 227 -2.06 -13.03 7.83
N TRP A 228 -2.18 -11.72 7.57
CA TRP A 228 -2.16 -11.12 6.23
C TRP A 228 -1.06 -11.64 5.30
N GLN A 229 0.13 -11.93 5.84
CA GLN A 229 1.31 -12.37 5.09
C GLN A 229 1.09 -13.71 4.39
N SER A 230 0.22 -14.57 4.95
CA SER A 230 -0.13 -15.88 4.38
C SER A 230 -1.05 -15.81 3.16
N ILE A 231 -1.60 -14.63 2.86
CA ILE A 231 -2.53 -14.39 1.74
C ILE A 231 -1.92 -13.39 0.75
N VAL A 232 -1.42 -12.25 1.24
CA VAL A 232 -0.90 -11.16 0.40
C VAL A 232 0.43 -11.51 -0.27
N LEU A 233 1.35 -12.19 0.41
CA LEU A 233 2.67 -12.52 -0.16
C LEU A 233 2.62 -13.61 -1.24
N PRO A 234 1.84 -14.70 -1.10
CA PRO A 234 1.59 -15.61 -2.21
C PRO A 234 1.00 -14.90 -3.44
N LEU A 235 -0.03 -14.06 -3.25
CA LEU A 235 -0.65 -13.31 -4.35
C LEU A 235 0.33 -12.33 -5.03
N LEU A 236 1.23 -11.71 -4.25
CA LEU A 236 2.31 -10.86 -4.75
C LEU A 236 3.29 -11.67 -5.62
N GLY A 237 3.70 -12.86 -5.16
CA GLY A 237 4.58 -13.76 -5.91
C GLY A 237 3.92 -14.35 -7.17
N ASP A 238 2.64 -14.70 -7.10
CA ASP A 238 1.90 -15.23 -8.24
C ASP A 238 1.59 -14.15 -9.28
N SER A 239 1.42 -12.89 -8.85
CA SER A 239 1.36 -11.73 -9.76
C SER A 239 2.67 -11.56 -10.55
N ILE A 240 3.83 -11.70 -9.90
CA ILE A 240 5.14 -11.62 -10.55
C ILE A 240 5.26 -12.73 -11.62
N LYS A 241 5.03 -13.99 -11.22
CA LYS A 241 5.10 -15.14 -12.14
C LYS A 241 4.11 -15.03 -13.29
N ALA A 242 2.89 -14.52 -13.05
CA ALA A 242 1.89 -14.34 -14.10
C ALA A 242 2.37 -13.34 -15.16
N ILE A 243 3.01 -12.24 -14.74
CA ILE A 243 3.63 -11.28 -15.65
C ILE A 243 4.82 -11.91 -16.39
N GLU A 244 5.70 -12.65 -15.70
CA GLU A 244 6.83 -13.34 -16.33
C GLU A 244 6.38 -14.35 -17.39
N THR A 245 5.32 -15.11 -17.11
CA THR A 245 4.73 -16.10 -18.01
C THR A 245 4.11 -15.40 -19.22
N LEU A 246 3.26 -14.40 -18.98
CA LEU A 246 2.57 -13.63 -20.01
C LEU A 246 3.54 -12.90 -20.95
N LEU A 247 4.63 -12.36 -20.42
CA LEU A 247 5.66 -11.62 -21.17
C LEU A 247 6.87 -12.48 -21.58
N HIS A 248 6.82 -13.80 -21.35
CA HIS A 248 7.90 -14.75 -21.69
C HIS A 248 9.30 -14.32 -21.22
N LEU A 249 9.42 -13.82 -19.98
CA LEU A 249 10.66 -13.23 -19.42
C LEU A 249 11.61 -14.28 -18.76
N GLY A 250 11.52 -15.55 -19.16
CA GLY A 250 12.23 -16.68 -18.54
C GLY A 250 13.39 -17.22 -19.39
N ASP A 251 14.60 -17.19 -18.81
CA ASP A 251 15.89 -17.84 -19.10
C ASP A 251 16.44 -17.98 -20.55
N ASP A 252 15.61 -18.15 -21.59
CA ASP A 252 16.03 -18.04 -22.98
C ASP A 252 15.79 -16.60 -23.48
N HIS A 253 16.85 -15.91 -23.92
CA HIS A 253 16.85 -14.48 -24.28
C HIS A 253 15.97 -14.08 -25.51
N HIS A 254 15.05 -14.93 -25.96
CA HIS A 254 14.11 -14.66 -27.05
C HIS A 254 12.76 -14.13 -26.53
N ALA A 255 12.80 -12.96 -25.87
CA ALA A 255 11.60 -12.28 -25.40
C ALA A 255 10.70 -11.79 -26.55
N LEU A 256 9.42 -12.15 -26.51
CA LEU A 256 8.22 -11.56 -27.16
C LEU A 256 8.17 -11.20 -28.66
N ALA A 257 9.28 -10.96 -29.36
CA ALA A 257 9.27 -10.25 -30.65
C ALA A 257 9.19 -11.15 -31.91
N ALA A 258 9.33 -12.47 -31.78
CA ALA A 258 9.62 -13.34 -32.92
C ALA A 258 8.45 -14.18 -33.50
N GLN A 259 7.30 -14.29 -32.80
CA GLN A 259 6.28 -15.30 -33.15
C GLN A 259 4.79 -14.87 -33.12
N CYS A 260 4.38 -13.78 -32.47
CA CYS A 260 2.99 -13.31 -32.54
C CYS A 260 2.75 -12.54 -33.86
N GLY A 261 2.04 -13.17 -34.78
CA GLY A 261 1.79 -12.66 -36.13
C GLY A 261 0.67 -11.60 -36.24
N GLU A 262 -0.03 -11.29 -35.15
CA GLU A 262 -1.20 -10.40 -35.17
C GLU A 262 -1.11 -9.30 -34.09
N SER A 263 -1.26 -8.04 -34.51
CA SER A 263 -1.18 -6.85 -33.65
C SER A 263 -2.16 -6.88 -32.46
N ALA A 264 -3.33 -7.49 -32.65
CA ALA A 264 -4.37 -7.58 -31.63
C ALA A 264 -3.98 -8.45 -30.42
N GLU A 265 -3.24 -9.54 -30.63
CA GLU A 265 -2.76 -10.41 -29.55
C GLU A 265 -1.76 -9.66 -28.67
N VAL A 266 -0.79 -8.98 -29.29
CA VAL A 266 0.24 -8.18 -28.61
C VAL A 266 -0.39 -7.07 -27.77
N ALA A 267 -1.42 -6.39 -28.30
CA ALA A 267 -2.15 -5.36 -27.56
C ALA A 267 -2.86 -5.94 -26.32
N SER A 268 -3.54 -7.09 -26.46
CA SER A 268 -4.24 -7.76 -25.35
C SER A 268 -3.29 -8.25 -24.25
N VAL A 269 -2.17 -8.88 -24.65
CA VAL A 269 -1.09 -9.30 -23.74
C VAL A 269 -0.51 -8.10 -22.98
N THR A 270 -0.28 -6.98 -23.67
CA THR A 270 0.27 -5.75 -23.08
C THR A 270 -0.71 -5.09 -22.11
N GLU A 271 -2.01 -5.07 -22.43
CA GLU A 271 -3.07 -4.59 -21.54
C GLU A 271 -3.16 -5.45 -20.27
N GLN A 272 -3.21 -6.77 -20.41
CA GLN A 272 -3.28 -7.71 -19.29
C GLN A 272 -2.03 -7.63 -18.39
N ALA A 273 -0.84 -7.51 -18.97
CA ALA A 273 0.40 -7.27 -18.21
C ALA A 273 0.36 -5.92 -17.48
N THR A 274 -0.23 -4.89 -18.09
CA THR A 274 -0.40 -3.56 -17.46
C THR A 274 -1.37 -3.63 -16.27
N LEU A 275 -2.44 -4.43 -16.35
CA LEU A 275 -3.36 -4.67 -15.23
C LEU A 275 -2.65 -5.42 -14.09
N LEU A 276 -1.88 -6.47 -14.41
CA LEU A 276 -1.10 -7.21 -13.40
C LEU A 276 -0.01 -6.33 -12.76
N MET A 277 0.64 -5.42 -13.50
CA MET A 277 1.56 -4.44 -12.94
C MET A 277 0.89 -3.44 -11.99
N ARG A 278 -0.37 -3.06 -12.25
CA ARG A 278 -1.17 -2.22 -11.32
C ARG A 278 -1.49 -2.99 -10.03
N LEU A 279 -1.87 -4.26 -10.13
CA LEU A 279 -2.06 -5.13 -8.97
C LEU A 279 -0.77 -5.28 -8.16
N LEU A 280 0.35 -5.59 -8.81
CA LEU A 280 1.68 -5.70 -8.19
C LEU A 280 2.07 -4.41 -7.46
N ALA A 281 1.81 -3.25 -8.08
CA ALA A 281 2.02 -1.95 -7.44
C ALA A 281 1.13 -1.74 -6.20
N ALA A 282 -0.14 -2.16 -6.23
CA ALA A 282 -1.07 -2.06 -5.10
C ALA A 282 -0.68 -3.01 -3.94
N LEU A 283 -0.31 -4.25 -4.24
CA LEU A 283 0.16 -5.22 -3.23
C LEU A 283 1.47 -4.78 -2.55
N LEU A 284 2.42 -4.20 -3.30
CA LEU A 284 3.63 -3.59 -2.71
C LEU A 284 3.30 -2.40 -1.79
N HIS A 285 2.32 -1.58 -2.18
CA HIS A 285 1.85 -0.47 -1.35
C HIS A 285 1.21 -0.96 -0.06
N ALA A 286 0.33 -1.98 -0.14
CA ALA A 286 -0.27 -2.65 1.00
C ALA A 286 0.78 -3.22 1.96
N CYS A 287 1.77 -3.97 1.44
CA CYS A 287 2.88 -4.49 2.26
C CYS A 287 3.66 -3.36 2.96
N SER A 288 3.94 -2.25 2.25
CA SER A 288 4.65 -1.11 2.85
C SER A 288 3.84 -0.43 3.95
N CYS A 289 2.53 -0.20 3.76
CA CYS A 289 1.67 0.39 4.78
C CYS A 289 1.47 -0.54 5.98
N LEU A 290 1.34 -1.85 5.77
CA LEU A 290 1.20 -2.84 6.85
C LEU A 290 2.45 -2.92 7.73
N CYS A 291 3.65 -2.80 7.13
CA CYS A 291 4.91 -2.84 7.86
C CYS A 291 5.26 -1.51 8.54
N ARG A 292 4.92 -0.38 7.92
CA ARG A 292 5.36 0.97 8.35
C ARG A 292 5.00 1.27 9.80
N ASP A 293 6.00 1.65 10.56
CA ASP A 293 5.91 2.03 11.98
C ASP A 293 5.29 0.97 12.91
N TYR A 294 5.07 -0.26 12.42
CA TYR A 294 4.61 -1.41 13.19
C TYR A 294 5.54 -2.61 13.01
N ALA A 295 6.57 -2.65 13.87
CA ALA A 295 7.63 -3.64 13.83
C ALA A 295 7.19 -5.12 13.77
N PRO A 296 6.09 -5.57 14.44
CA PRO A 296 5.63 -6.96 14.33
C PRO A 296 5.31 -7.39 12.89
N ASN A 297 4.62 -6.54 12.11
CA ASN A 297 4.35 -6.84 10.69
C ASN A 297 5.64 -6.87 9.85
N THR A 298 6.61 -6.02 10.14
CA THR A 298 7.93 -6.08 9.49
C THR A 298 8.64 -7.41 9.79
N ILE A 299 8.61 -7.89 11.04
CA ILE A 299 9.19 -9.19 11.42
C ILE A 299 8.49 -10.34 10.69
N VAL A 300 7.16 -10.36 10.71
CA VAL A 300 6.33 -11.40 10.08
C VAL A 300 6.49 -11.43 8.55
N PHE A 301 6.62 -10.27 7.91
CA PHE A 301 6.95 -10.12 6.49
C PHE A 301 8.30 -10.75 6.15
N LEU A 302 9.34 -10.47 6.94
CA LEU A 302 10.69 -11.01 6.72
C LEU A 302 10.75 -12.53 6.96
N GLN A 303 10.09 -13.02 8.01
CA GLN A 303 9.96 -14.47 8.28
C GLN A 303 9.25 -15.23 7.16
N SER A 304 8.41 -14.54 6.39
CA SER A 304 7.65 -15.10 5.27
C SER A 304 8.31 -14.86 3.90
N ASN A 305 9.64 -14.70 3.87
CA ASN A 305 10.44 -14.42 2.67
C ASN A 305 10.05 -13.13 1.90
N GLY A 306 9.34 -12.17 2.53
CA GLY A 306 8.88 -10.97 1.85
C GLY A 306 9.99 -10.14 1.18
N LEU A 307 11.21 -10.15 1.72
CA LEU A 307 12.36 -9.48 1.12
C LEU A 307 12.79 -10.10 -0.23
N ALA A 308 12.62 -11.42 -0.39
CA ALA A 308 12.88 -12.09 -1.67
C ALA A 308 11.85 -11.66 -2.71
N VAL A 309 10.56 -11.62 -2.36
CA VAL A 309 9.48 -11.19 -3.28
C VAL A 309 9.67 -9.73 -3.73
N VAL A 310 10.20 -8.86 -2.88
CA VAL A 310 10.59 -7.48 -3.28
C VAL A 310 11.77 -7.47 -4.25
N ALA A 311 12.77 -8.33 -4.06
CA ALA A 311 13.87 -8.50 -5.01
C ALA A 311 13.38 -9.06 -6.36
N ASP A 312 12.43 -10.00 -6.34
CA ASP A 312 11.84 -10.59 -7.54
C ASP A 312 11.03 -9.56 -8.33
N ALA A 313 10.24 -8.71 -7.66
CA ALA A 313 9.53 -7.60 -8.28
C ALA A 313 10.50 -6.60 -8.96
N LEU A 314 11.64 -6.30 -8.32
CA LEU A 314 12.68 -5.46 -8.91
C LEU A 314 13.40 -6.16 -10.08
N ASN A 315 13.64 -7.47 -10.02
CA ASN A 315 14.21 -8.23 -11.13
C ASN A 315 13.26 -8.33 -12.33
N LEU A 316 11.95 -8.42 -12.09
CA LEU A 316 10.91 -8.40 -13.12
C LEU A 316 10.92 -7.06 -13.88
N THR A 317 10.79 -5.94 -13.17
CA THR A 317 10.72 -4.63 -13.84
C THR A 317 12.02 -4.24 -14.53
N ARG A 318 13.17 -4.71 -14.04
CA ARG A 318 14.47 -4.56 -14.72
C ARG A 318 14.49 -5.33 -16.05
N ARG A 319 14.21 -6.64 -16.03
CA ARG A 319 14.18 -7.49 -17.25
C ARG A 319 13.22 -6.95 -18.30
N LEU A 320 12.04 -6.48 -17.88
CA LEU A 320 11.08 -5.85 -18.79
C LEU A 320 11.62 -4.56 -19.41
N SER A 321 12.27 -3.70 -18.62
CA SER A 321 12.86 -2.46 -19.14
C SER A 321 14.00 -2.75 -20.13
N GLU A 322 14.81 -3.76 -19.84
CA GLU A 322 15.91 -4.22 -20.71
C GLU A 322 15.39 -4.83 -22.03
N SER A 323 14.33 -5.64 -21.99
CA SER A 323 13.75 -6.24 -23.19
C SER A 323 13.11 -5.22 -24.13
N MET A 324 12.49 -4.16 -23.59
CA MET A 324 11.94 -3.06 -24.40
C MET A 324 13.05 -2.28 -25.12
N VAL A 325 14.14 -1.91 -24.41
CA VAL A 325 15.27 -1.17 -25.01
C VAL A 325 16.00 -2.00 -26.08
N ALA A 326 16.12 -3.32 -25.89
CA ALA A 326 16.76 -4.19 -26.87
C ALA A 326 16.03 -4.15 -28.24
N ASN A 327 14.69 -4.16 -28.22
CA ASN A 327 13.86 -4.18 -29.43
C ASN A 327 13.98 -2.88 -30.27
N GLU A 328 14.17 -1.72 -29.63
CA GLU A 328 14.37 -0.44 -30.33
C GLU A 328 15.67 -0.45 -31.16
N SER A 329 16.74 -1.06 -30.65
CA SER A 329 18.08 -1.04 -31.26
C SER A 329 18.22 -1.85 -32.56
N THR A 330 17.34 -2.83 -32.79
CA THR A 330 17.47 -3.78 -33.91
C THR A 330 16.91 -3.30 -35.25
N SER A 331 16.27 -2.13 -35.32
CA SER A 331 15.54 -1.66 -36.52
C SER A 331 16.43 -1.09 -37.65
N GLU A 332 17.66 -0.62 -37.35
CA GLU A 332 18.43 0.25 -38.27
C GLU A 332 19.14 -0.45 -39.45
N SER A 333 19.03 -1.78 -39.64
CA SER A 333 19.80 -2.53 -40.65
C SER A 333 18.99 -3.12 -41.82
N GLY A 334 17.78 -2.61 -42.08
CA GLY A 334 16.94 -2.99 -43.23
C GLY A 334 16.39 -1.77 -43.99
N PRO A 335 16.20 -1.84 -45.32
CA PRO A 335 15.73 -0.68 -46.08
C PRO A 335 14.23 -0.41 -45.86
N ALA A 336 13.96 0.75 -45.24
CA ALA A 336 12.67 1.45 -45.20
C ALA A 336 11.52 0.83 -44.36
N SER A 337 11.59 0.98 -43.03
CA SER A 337 10.40 1.13 -42.18
C SER A 337 10.69 1.77 -40.82
N VAL A 338 9.93 2.81 -40.48
CA VAL A 338 9.75 3.41 -39.13
C VAL A 338 11.03 3.84 -38.37
N THR A 339 11.40 5.11 -38.54
CA THR A 339 12.33 5.79 -37.62
C THR A 339 11.61 6.12 -36.30
N ILE A 340 11.82 5.33 -35.25
CA ILE A 340 11.40 5.69 -33.89
C ILE A 340 12.38 6.73 -33.33
N ILE A 341 12.22 7.99 -33.75
CA ILE A 341 12.85 9.11 -33.04
C ILE A 341 11.90 9.48 -31.89
N ALA A 342 12.23 9.00 -30.69
CA ALA A 342 11.52 9.33 -29.46
C ALA A 342 11.75 10.80 -29.02
N SER A 343 11.31 11.73 -29.85
CA SER A 343 11.20 13.14 -29.50
C SER A 343 10.08 13.33 -28.48
N ARG A 344 10.39 13.97 -27.35
CA ARG A 344 9.49 14.24 -26.21
C ARG A 344 8.19 15.00 -26.57
N GLU A 345 8.11 15.54 -27.79
CA GLU A 345 7.00 16.32 -28.35
C GLU A 345 6.02 15.49 -29.21
N ALA A 346 6.32 14.22 -29.51
CA ALA A 346 5.51 13.38 -30.40
C ALA A 346 4.30 12.68 -29.72
N LEU A 347 4.13 12.84 -28.40
CA LEU A 347 3.12 12.13 -27.60
C LEU A 347 1.66 12.55 -27.87
N GLU A 348 1.42 13.61 -28.66
CA GLU A 348 0.08 14.16 -28.91
C GLU A 348 -0.63 13.62 -30.17
N LYS A 349 -0.03 12.71 -30.95
CA LYS A 349 -0.70 12.11 -32.12
C LYS A 349 -0.80 10.59 -32.00
N GLY A 350 -2.02 10.13 -31.71
CA GLY A 350 -2.38 8.74 -31.51
C GLY A 350 -1.94 7.82 -32.66
N SER A 351 -0.95 7.00 -32.34
CA SER A 351 -0.45 5.83 -33.05
C SER A 351 -0.26 4.71 -32.00
N ASP A 352 -0.19 3.45 -32.41
CA ASP A 352 -0.39 2.29 -31.53
C ASP A 352 0.64 2.08 -30.39
N ASP A 353 1.68 2.92 -30.30
CA ASP A 353 2.73 2.92 -29.24
C ASP A 353 2.21 3.17 -27.81
N THR A 354 0.92 3.48 -27.65
CA THR A 354 0.31 3.85 -26.36
C THR A 354 0.30 2.69 -25.35
N SER A 355 0.20 1.44 -25.81
CA SER A 355 0.10 0.24 -24.96
C SER A 355 1.43 -0.09 -24.26
N SER A 356 2.52 -0.22 -25.03
CA SER A 356 3.87 -0.47 -24.50
C SER A 356 4.35 0.65 -23.57
N ALA A 357 4.04 1.91 -23.89
CA ALA A 357 4.31 3.05 -23.02
C ALA A 357 3.56 2.95 -21.68
N ALA A 358 2.30 2.51 -21.69
CA ALA A 358 1.52 2.30 -20.47
C ALA A 358 2.07 1.15 -19.60
N LEU A 359 2.53 0.05 -20.22
CA LEU A 359 3.18 -1.07 -19.53
C LEU A 359 4.50 -0.62 -18.86
N LEU A 360 5.36 0.11 -19.59
CA LEU A 360 6.62 0.63 -19.06
C LEU A 360 6.39 1.66 -17.94
N ALA A 361 5.37 2.51 -18.07
CA ALA A 361 4.97 3.43 -17.00
C ALA A 361 4.45 2.70 -15.75
N ALA A 362 3.73 1.59 -15.90
CA ALA A 362 3.31 0.74 -14.79
C ALA A 362 4.50 0.04 -14.13
N ALA A 363 5.44 -0.49 -14.91
CA ALA A 363 6.69 -1.09 -14.42
C ALA A 363 7.53 -0.08 -13.62
N ARG A 364 7.67 1.16 -14.10
CA ARG A 364 8.35 2.26 -13.37
C ARG A 364 7.69 2.55 -12.01
N LYS A 365 6.36 2.56 -11.95
CA LYS A 365 5.61 2.72 -10.68
C LYS A 365 5.84 1.55 -9.71
N VAL A 366 5.90 0.32 -10.21
CA VAL A 366 6.27 -0.87 -9.41
C VAL A 366 7.70 -0.71 -8.86
N THR A 367 8.68 -0.37 -9.71
CA THR A 367 10.08 -0.14 -9.28
C THR A 367 10.17 0.94 -8.21
N ALA A 368 9.53 2.10 -8.41
CA ALA A 368 9.56 3.20 -7.44
C ALA A 368 8.93 2.80 -6.10
N ARG A 369 7.78 2.10 -6.10
CA ARG A 369 7.14 1.58 -4.87
C ARG A 369 8.00 0.54 -4.17
N ALA A 370 8.61 -0.39 -4.91
CA ALA A 370 9.51 -1.40 -4.35
C ALA A 370 10.77 -0.76 -3.72
N LEU A 371 11.41 0.20 -4.39
CA LEU A 371 12.57 0.92 -3.86
C LEU A 371 12.21 1.78 -2.64
N PHE A 372 11.05 2.44 -2.63
CA PHE A 372 10.56 3.17 -1.46
C PHE A 372 10.31 2.23 -0.26
N PHE A 373 9.79 1.02 -0.51
CA PHE A 373 9.65 0.01 0.55
C PHE A 373 11.01 -0.54 1.01
N VAL A 374 11.97 -0.74 0.10
CA VAL A 374 13.36 -1.06 0.44
C VAL A 374 13.99 0.03 1.32
N ALA A 375 13.76 1.31 1.04
CA ALA A 375 14.26 2.41 1.88
C ALA A 375 13.70 2.34 3.31
N TYR A 376 12.41 2.04 3.47
CA TYR A 376 11.80 1.81 4.77
C TYR A 376 12.38 0.57 5.50
N LEU A 377 12.50 -0.57 4.81
CA LEU A 377 13.08 -1.78 5.37
C LEU A 377 14.54 -1.52 5.80
N ALA A 378 15.30 -0.81 4.97
CA ALA A 378 16.66 -0.37 5.27
C ALA A 378 16.71 0.54 6.49
N SER A 379 15.84 1.54 6.65
CA SER A 379 15.85 2.41 7.83
C SER A 379 15.61 1.64 9.14
N THR A 380 14.75 0.61 9.12
CA THR A 380 14.54 -0.31 10.25
C THR A 380 15.69 -1.30 10.52
N GLY A 381 16.70 -1.35 9.65
CA GLY A 381 17.90 -2.19 9.81
C GLY A 381 17.97 -3.42 8.91
N VAL A 382 17.01 -3.62 8.00
CA VAL A 382 17.00 -4.74 7.06
C VAL A 382 17.88 -4.44 5.85
N SER A 383 18.87 -5.29 5.59
CA SER A 383 19.75 -5.16 4.43
C SER A 383 20.13 -6.55 3.90
N SER A 384 20.34 -6.66 2.59
CA SER A 384 20.90 -7.87 1.97
C SER A 384 21.71 -7.50 0.73
N GLU A 385 22.75 -8.29 0.42
CA GLU A 385 23.60 -8.05 -0.75
C GLU A 385 22.80 -8.09 -2.07
N GLY A 386 21.78 -8.96 -2.15
CA GLY A 386 20.89 -9.03 -3.31
C GLY A 386 20.08 -7.74 -3.53
N ILE A 387 19.54 -7.15 -2.45
CA ILE A 387 18.79 -5.89 -2.51
C ILE A 387 19.72 -4.71 -2.84
N ILE A 388 20.92 -4.65 -2.24
CA ILE A 388 21.95 -3.66 -2.58
C ILE A 388 22.31 -3.74 -4.07
N HIS A 389 22.57 -4.93 -4.58
CA HIS A 389 22.94 -5.17 -5.97
C HIS A 389 21.84 -4.73 -6.94
N ILE A 390 20.59 -5.17 -6.75
CA ILE A 390 19.50 -4.82 -7.69
C ILE A 390 19.12 -3.33 -7.63
N ALA A 391 19.25 -2.67 -6.46
CA ALA A 391 19.05 -1.22 -6.35
C ALA A 391 20.11 -0.42 -7.13
N CYS A 392 21.38 -0.87 -7.11
CA CYS A 392 22.42 -0.28 -7.95
C CYS A 392 22.13 -0.48 -9.46
N LEU A 393 21.70 -1.67 -9.87
CA LEU A 393 21.38 -1.94 -11.29
C LEU A 393 20.22 -1.07 -11.82
N HIS A 394 19.16 -0.87 -11.05
CA HIS A 394 18.07 0.06 -11.41
C HIS A 394 18.52 1.52 -11.54
N THR A 395 19.58 1.88 -10.82
CA THR A 395 20.18 3.22 -10.85
C THR A 395 21.03 3.43 -12.12
N GLU A 396 21.81 2.42 -12.52
CA GLU A 396 22.69 2.50 -13.69
C GLU A 396 21.91 2.50 -15.03
N SER A 397 20.74 1.88 -15.09
CA SER A 397 19.90 1.80 -16.31
C SER A 397 19.63 3.17 -16.93
N GLU A 398 19.99 3.36 -18.21
CA GLU A 398 19.91 4.66 -18.91
C GLU A 398 18.51 5.27 -18.87
N SER A 399 17.49 4.43 -19.10
CA SER A 399 16.08 4.77 -19.27
C SER A 399 15.29 4.92 -17.96
N SER A 400 16.01 5.00 -16.83
CA SER A 400 15.47 5.19 -15.49
C SER A 400 14.83 6.57 -15.33
N ASP A 401 13.51 6.56 -15.12
CA ASP A 401 12.67 7.73 -14.85
C ASP A 401 13.11 8.48 -13.58
N GLU A 402 12.87 9.79 -13.51
CA GLU A 402 13.29 10.62 -12.36
C GLU A 402 12.72 10.11 -11.03
N MET A 403 11.46 9.63 -11.01
CA MET A 403 10.83 9.06 -9.82
C MET A 403 11.56 7.79 -9.36
N VAL A 404 12.00 6.95 -10.32
CA VAL A 404 12.78 5.74 -10.02
C VAL A 404 14.17 6.11 -9.51
N GLN A 405 14.84 7.10 -10.11
CA GLN A 405 16.15 7.56 -9.65
C GLN A 405 16.12 8.14 -8.23
N LYS A 406 15.11 8.95 -7.89
CA LYS A 406 14.93 9.51 -6.55
C LYS A 406 14.62 8.42 -5.51
N ALA A 407 13.69 7.51 -5.84
CA ALA A 407 13.40 6.35 -4.98
C ALA A 407 14.63 5.45 -4.78
N ALA A 408 15.44 5.23 -5.83
CA ALA A 408 16.68 4.46 -5.76
C ALA A 408 17.73 5.15 -4.88
N ALA A 409 17.97 6.45 -5.07
CA ALA A 409 18.92 7.22 -4.26
C ALA A 409 18.55 7.18 -2.77
N ARG A 410 17.26 7.36 -2.44
CA ARG A 410 16.76 7.23 -1.07
C ARG A 410 16.98 5.84 -0.49
N ALA A 411 16.69 4.78 -1.26
CA ALA A 411 16.94 3.39 -0.85
C ALA A 411 18.43 3.11 -0.62
N LEU A 412 19.28 3.58 -1.53
CA LEU A 412 20.74 3.43 -1.45
C LEU A 412 21.33 4.20 -0.26
N ALA A 413 20.80 5.38 0.10
CA ALA A 413 21.24 6.14 1.27
C ALA A 413 20.92 5.41 2.60
N GLU A 414 19.72 4.87 2.74
CA GLU A 414 19.33 4.08 3.92
C GLU A 414 20.14 2.77 4.02
N LEU A 415 20.32 2.05 2.90
CA LEU A 415 21.15 0.84 2.84
C LEU A 415 22.63 1.13 3.13
N LEU A 416 23.16 2.26 2.64
CA LEU A 416 24.52 2.73 2.93
C LEU A 416 24.73 2.94 4.44
N ALA A 417 23.76 3.54 5.12
CA ALA A 417 23.82 3.77 6.57
C ALA A 417 23.84 2.46 7.38
N LYS A 418 23.28 1.36 6.86
CA LYS A 418 23.31 0.03 7.52
C LYS A 418 24.47 -0.86 7.08
N SER A 419 24.98 -0.70 5.87
CA SER A 419 26.01 -1.60 5.30
C SER A 419 27.10 -0.83 4.52
N PRO A 420 27.86 0.09 5.15
CA PRO A 420 28.69 1.06 4.42
C PRO A 420 29.71 0.43 3.46
N LYS A 421 30.40 -0.63 3.91
CA LYS A 421 31.41 -1.32 3.11
C LYS A 421 30.79 -2.02 1.89
N ALA A 422 29.79 -2.86 2.11
CA ALA A 422 29.13 -3.61 1.03
C ALA A 422 28.49 -2.66 0.00
N MET A 423 27.91 -1.55 0.46
CA MET A 423 27.38 -0.52 -0.43
C MET A 423 28.48 0.20 -1.21
N LYS A 424 29.59 0.59 -0.58
CA LYS A 424 30.72 1.23 -1.28
C LYS A 424 31.27 0.32 -2.38
N ASP A 425 31.47 -0.97 -2.08
CA ASP A 425 31.94 -1.96 -3.05
C ASP A 425 30.91 -2.16 -4.20
N ALA A 426 29.62 -2.26 -3.88
CA ALA A 426 28.55 -2.43 -4.86
C ALA A 426 28.36 -1.21 -5.77
N VAL A 427 28.36 0.01 -5.22
CA VAL A 427 28.16 1.26 -5.96
C VAL A 427 29.26 1.47 -7.01
N HIS A 428 30.52 1.26 -6.63
CA HIS A 428 31.64 1.36 -7.58
C HIS A 428 31.64 0.25 -8.64
N LYS A 429 31.08 -0.93 -8.32
CA LYS A 429 31.04 -2.08 -9.23
C LYS A 429 29.86 -2.03 -10.21
N TYR A 430 28.68 -1.60 -9.76
CA TYR A 430 27.41 -1.80 -10.48
C TYR A 430 26.72 -0.50 -10.94
N MET A 431 27.08 0.67 -10.42
CA MET A 431 26.57 1.96 -10.91
C MET A 431 27.66 3.05 -11.13
N PRO A 432 28.83 2.72 -11.70
CA PRO A 432 29.93 3.67 -11.84
C PRO A 432 29.58 4.85 -12.75
N ARG A 433 28.73 4.66 -13.77
CA ARG A 433 28.39 5.73 -14.71
C ARG A 433 27.38 6.68 -14.10
N ARG A 434 26.29 6.18 -13.52
CA ARG A 434 25.27 7.03 -12.89
C ARG A 434 25.83 7.78 -11.68
N LEU A 435 26.74 7.17 -10.91
CA LEU A 435 27.45 7.87 -9.84
C LEU A 435 28.25 9.08 -10.36
N LYS A 436 28.93 8.93 -11.50
CA LYS A 436 29.63 10.05 -12.15
C LYS A 436 28.65 11.11 -12.65
N GLU A 437 27.59 10.69 -13.33
CA GLU A 437 26.56 11.59 -13.87
C GLU A 437 25.91 12.42 -12.75
N TRP A 438 25.44 11.80 -11.67
CA TRP A 438 24.84 12.49 -10.53
C TRP A 438 25.81 13.49 -9.88
N ARG A 439 27.09 13.10 -9.65
CA ARG A 439 28.11 14.03 -9.15
C ARG A 439 28.30 15.23 -10.07
N THR A 440 28.32 15.05 -11.38
CA THR A 440 28.49 16.17 -12.33
C THR A 440 27.22 17.02 -12.51
N GLY A 441 26.03 16.42 -12.58
CA GLY A 441 24.78 17.14 -12.83
C GLY A 441 24.33 17.98 -11.63
N LEU A 442 24.54 17.46 -10.41
CA LEU A 442 24.19 18.14 -9.16
C LEU A 442 25.18 19.27 -8.81
N GLN A 443 26.35 19.34 -9.44
CA GLN A 443 27.28 20.47 -9.33
C GLN A 443 26.86 21.66 -10.20
N CYS A 444 26.10 21.43 -11.29
CA CYS A 444 25.62 22.51 -12.16
C CYS A 444 24.31 23.16 -11.70
N THR A 445 23.68 22.63 -10.64
CA THR A 445 22.40 23.09 -10.09
C THR A 445 22.62 23.80 -8.75
N GLU A 446 23.21 25.00 -8.81
CA GLU A 446 23.46 25.88 -7.65
C GLU A 446 22.27 26.80 -7.32
N ASP A 447 21.39 27.10 -8.28
CA ASP A 447 20.24 28.03 -8.13
C ASP A 447 18.93 27.37 -7.63
N GLY A 448 18.94 26.07 -7.35
CA GLY A 448 17.77 25.31 -6.86
C GLY A 448 17.82 25.09 -5.35
N ASP A 449 16.65 25.00 -4.70
CA ASP A 449 16.54 24.76 -3.25
C ASP A 449 17.29 23.46 -2.87
N PRO A 450 18.39 23.53 -2.09
CA PRO A 450 19.33 22.43 -1.99
C PRO A 450 18.86 21.28 -1.09
N GLU A 451 17.78 21.45 -0.32
CA GLU A 451 17.36 20.48 0.71
C GLU A 451 16.56 19.26 0.19
N GLU A 452 16.10 19.26 -1.08
CA GLU A 452 15.10 18.26 -1.54
C GLU A 452 15.57 17.18 -2.55
N ASP A 453 16.81 17.18 -3.07
CA ASP A 453 17.24 16.12 -4.02
C ASP A 453 17.87 14.90 -3.31
N GLU A 454 17.17 13.76 -3.33
CA GLU A 454 17.63 12.52 -2.68
C GLU A 454 18.95 11.99 -3.27
N ARG A 455 19.28 12.32 -4.53
CA ARG A 455 20.54 11.94 -5.17
C ARG A 455 21.73 12.71 -4.59
N ARG A 456 21.52 13.99 -4.23
CA ARG A 456 22.54 14.82 -3.54
C ARG A 456 22.76 14.27 -2.14
N HIS A 457 21.68 14.01 -1.40
CA HIS A 457 21.75 13.38 -0.09
C HIS A 457 22.49 12.03 -0.09
N PHE A 458 22.26 11.19 -1.10
CA PHE A 458 22.99 9.93 -1.26
C PHE A 458 24.49 10.14 -1.48
N ILE A 459 24.90 11.05 -2.38
CA ILE A 459 26.31 11.36 -2.64
C ILE A 459 26.99 11.91 -1.38
N ASP A 460 26.38 12.89 -0.71
CA ASP A 460 26.93 13.47 0.53
C ASP A 460 27.06 12.43 1.64
N THR A 461 26.21 11.39 1.64
CA THR A 461 26.33 10.25 2.55
C THR A 461 27.45 9.30 2.14
N LEU A 462 27.59 8.99 0.85
CA LEU A 462 28.66 8.13 0.31
C LEU A 462 30.06 8.73 0.54
N ASP A 463 30.19 10.04 0.35
CA ASP A 463 31.45 10.75 0.52
C ASP A 463 31.81 10.92 2.01
N ARG A 464 30.83 10.95 2.93
CA ARG A 464 31.06 10.87 4.40
C ARG A 464 31.55 9.52 4.90
N PHE A 465 31.31 8.43 4.16
CA PHE A 465 31.84 7.08 4.44
C PHE A 465 33.07 6.73 3.58
N SER A 466 33.65 7.70 2.87
CA SER A 466 34.74 7.48 1.92
C SER A 466 36.14 7.52 2.53
#